data_AF-A0A1V9EBE5-F1
#
_entry.id   AF-A0A1V9EBE5-F1
#
_cell.length_a   1.000
_cell.length_b   1.000
_cell.length_c   1.000
_cell.angle_alpha   90.00
_cell.angle_beta   90.00
_cell.angle_gamma   90.00
#
_symmetry.space_group_name_H-M   'P 1'
#
loop_
_entity.id
_entity.type
_entity.pdbx_description
1 polymer ?
#
loop_
_entity_poly.entity_id
_entity_poly.type
_entity_poly.pdbx_seq_one_letter_code
_entity_poly.pdbx_strand_id
1 'polypeptide(L)'
;MANNKWKDYLLKSGLPLEYEVLDFLDSKKCISSFEYSYLRPDENLIENEFSFDIDSSYIKDHHFFKLLIECKYRDSSTNWLFLPGEYGGPSELSHTAFLHPCDHFTKTTKFPYRHPELPPIAKPCLKGIELTSDGQNPKTITQAVNQLSYAMAEMIVDDMVHQIEELLATSEVIFYNVPIIVTTANLFRIKENTTIEKIKETENLLDIATKEDCLVLQTKIGKDLQRHNRKLFSEFINERGEEILNKKLKSFNDDIGFVCEVISSNYCPESILVIQHTPDNKAFEKLFELFDDVVSPSKPTHKYLNDEMQRLKELLGKVDKLKPKMK
;
A
#
# COMPACT_ATOMS: atom_id res chain seq x y z
N MET A 1 -27.37 30.36 21.51
CA MET A 1 -26.23 29.45 21.38
C MET A 1 -25.74 29.56 19.94
N ALA A 2 -24.48 29.96 19.72
CA ALA A 2 -23.96 30.14 18.37
C ALA A 2 -23.98 28.80 17.62
N ASN A 3 -24.48 28.83 16.38
CA ASN A 3 -24.72 27.65 15.55
C ASN A 3 -23.37 27.07 15.06
N ASN A 4 -22.77 26.18 15.87
CA ASN A 4 -21.48 25.53 15.59
C ASN A 4 -21.51 24.52 14.44
N LYS A 5 -22.63 24.36 13.73
CA LYS A 5 -22.80 23.39 12.64
C LYS A 5 -21.74 23.52 11.53
N TRP A 6 -21.24 24.73 11.27
CA TRP A 6 -20.20 24.93 10.25
C TRP A 6 -18.88 24.22 10.61
N LYS A 7 -18.55 24.09 11.90
CA LYS A 7 -17.35 23.37 12.35
C LYS A 7 -17.49 21.87 12.06
N ASP A 8 -18.66 21.32 12.35
CA ASP A 8 -18.94 19.91 12.07
C ASP A 8 -18.89 19.63 10.57
N TYR A 9 -19.39 20.54 9.73
CA TYR A 9 -19.30 20.42 8.28
C TYR A 9 -17.86 20.51 7.78
N LEU A 10 -17.07 21.45 8.29
CA LEU A 10 -15.66 21.60 7.94
C LEU A 10 -14.82 20.39 8.36
N LEU A 11 -15.07 19.83 9.55
CA LEU A 11 -14.39 18.63 9.99
C LEU A 11 -14.80 17.42 9.12
N LYS A 12 -16.10 17.25 8.85
CA LYS A 12 -16.61 16.15 8.04
C LYS A 12 -16.24 16.24 6.55
N SER A 13 -15.76 17.38 6.06
CA SER A 13 -15.34 17.52 4.67
C SER A 13 -14.00 16.84 4.37
N GLY A 14 -13.23 16.41 5.38
CA GLY A 14 -11.89 15.83 5.16
C GLY A 14 -10.78 16.87 5.09
N LEU A 15 -11.06 18.04 4.49
CA LEU A 15 -10.10 19.15 4.29
C LEU A 15 -9.14 19.44 5.45
N PRO A 16 -9.55 19.53 6.73
CA PRO A 16 -8.59 19.78 7.81
C PRO A 16 -7.58 18.64 8.01
N LEU A 17 -8.02 17.39 7.85
CA LEU A 17 -7.13 16.23 7.93
C LEU A 17 -6.15 16.22 6.75
N GLU A 18 -6.63 16.50 5.54
CA GLU A 18 -5.78 16.60 4.35
C GLU A 18 -4.70 17.68 4.54
N TYR A 19 -5.07 18.84 5.08
CA TYR A 19 -4.13 19.92 5.38
C TYR A 19 -3.07 19.51 6.41
N GLU A 20 -3.46 18.86 7.51
CA GLU A 20 -2.51 18.41 8.54
C GLU A 20 -1.55 17.32 8.00
N VAL A 21 -2.07 16.40 7.17
CA VAL A 21 -1.23 15.38 6.53
C VAL A 21 -0.24 16.02 5.55
N LEU A 22 -0.68 16.99 4.74
CA LEU A 22 0.20 17.70 3.82
C LEU A 22 1.31 18.46 4.56
N ASP A 23 0.98 19.18 5.63
CA ASP A 23 1.97 19.91 6.46
C ASP A 23 3.04 18.96 7.03
N PHE A 24 2.63 17.76 7.47
CA PHE A 24 3.57 16.74 7.89
C PHE A 24 4.48 16.28 6.74
N LEU A 25 3.93 15.99 5.55
CA LEU A 25 4.71 15.56 4.39
C LEU A 25 5.72 16.65 3.95
N ASP A 26 5.31 17.92 3.97
CA ASP A 26 6.18 19.06 3.68
C ASP A 26 7.31 19.17 4.70
N SER A 27 7.05 18.88 5.99
CA SER A 27 8.08 18.81 7.03
C SER A 27 9.12 17.72 6.76
N LYS A 28 8.74 16.66 6.04
CA LYS A 28 9.62 15.59 5.55
C LYS A 28 10.29 15.91 4.21
N LYS A 29 10.06 17.11 3.68
CA LYS A 29 10.57 17.59 2.38
C LYS A 29 10.04 16.78 1.20
N CYS A 30 8.84 16.22 1.34
CA CYS A 30 8.16 15.65 0.19
C CYS A 30 7.79 16.76 -0.81
N ILE A 31 7.64 16.39 -2.08
CA ILE A 31 7.02 17.22 -3.10
C ILE A 31 5.57 16.78 -3.18
N SER A 32 4.64 17.63 -2.75
CA SER A 32 3.25 17.24 -2.54
C SER A 32 2.26 18.15 -3.27
N SER A 33 1.14 17.59 -3.70
CA SER A 33 -0.02 18.31 -4.23
C SER A 33 -1.32 17.72 -3.71
N PHE A 34 -2.33 18.56 -3.55
CA PHE A 34 -3.70 18.10 -3.33
C PHE A 34 -4.29 17.56 -4.63
N GLU A 35 -5.10 16.53 -4.48
CA GLU A 35 -5.95 15.90 -5.49
C GLU A 35 -5.17 15.38 -6.72
N TYR A 36 -5.20 14.06 -6.91
CA TYR A 36 -4.85 13.45 -8.20
C TYR A 36 -6.10 12.86 -8.82
N SER A 37 -6.48 13.38 -9.99
CA SER A 37 -7.63 12.90 -10.76
C SER A 37 -7.23 11.85 -11.79
N TYR A 38 -8.07 10.84 -11.96
CA TYR A 38 -7.98 9.84 -13.02
C TYR A 38 -9.36 9.51 -13.59
N LEU A 39 -9.38 9.04 -14.84
CA LEU A 39 -10.62 8.70 -15.53
C LEU A 39 -10.91 7.20 -15.42
N ARG A 40 -12.16 6.88 -15.12
CA ARG A 40 -12.63 5.49 -15.08
C ARG A 40 -14.08 5.40 -15.57
N PRO A 41 -14.42 4.40 -16.39
CA PRO A 41 -15.81 4.10 -16.70
C PRO A 41 -16.58 3.60 -15.46
N ASP A 42 -17.79 4.10 -15.27
CA ASP A 42 -18.73 3.61 -14.26
C ASP A 42 -19.43 2.30 -14.69
N GLU A 43 -20.40 1.87 -13.89
CA GLU A 43 -21.22 0.67 -14.16
C GLU A 43 -21.99 0.75 -15.50
N ASN A 44 -22.21 1.95 -16.03
CA ASN A 44 -22.89 2.22 -17.30
C ASN A 44 -21.91 2.49 -18.46
N LEU A 45 -20.60 2.26 -18.26
CA LEU A 45 -19.53 2.54 -19.21
C LEU A 45 -19.36 4.04 -19.55
N ILE A 46 -19.81 4.92 -18.67
CA ILE A 46 -19.61 6.36 -18.79
C ILE A 46 -18.32 6.73 -18.08
N GLU A 47 -17.39 7.37 -18.78
CA GLU A 47 -16.18 7.88 -18.14
C GLU A 47 -16.52 8.96 -17.12
N ASN A 48 -16.08 8.73 -15.89
CA ASN A 48 -16.19 9.67 -14.78
C ASN A 48 -14.79 9.93 -14.21
N GLU A 49 -14.64 11.12 -13.64
CA GLU A 49 -13.44 11.52 -12.91
C GLU A 49 -13.53 11.00 -11.46
N PHE A 50 -12.44 10.38 -11.01
CA PHE A 50 -12.23 9.95 -9.64
C PHE A 50 -10.91 10.52 -9.15
N SER A 51 -10.74 10.64 -7.84
CA SER A 51 -9.50 11.13 -7.27
C SER A 51 -9.18 10.46 -5.94
N PHE A 52 -7.90 10.60 -5.57
CA PHE A 52 -7.44 10.48 -4.19
C PHE A 52 -6.89 11.82 -3.70
N ASP A 53 -6.89 12.03 -2.39
CA ASP A 53 -6.82 13.36 -1.78
C ASP A 53 -5.42 14.01 -1.85
N ILE A 54 -4.33 13.25 -1.70
CA ILE A 54 -2.96 13.78 -1.72
C ILE A 54 -2.03 12.88 -2.54
N ASP A 55 -1.34 13.48 -3.49
CA ASP A 55 -0.21 12.89 -4.21
C ASP A 55 1.09 13.51 -3.71
N SER A 56 2.03 12.68 -3.28
CA SER A 56 3.26 13.14 -2.65
C SER A 56 4.43 12.25 -3.00
N SER A 57 5.60 12.86 -3.25
CA SER A 57 6.83 12.14 -3.55
C SER A 57 7.90 12.42 -2.50
N TYR A 58 8.36 11.37 -1.83
CA TYR A 58 9.58 11.41 -1.01
C TYR A 58 10.74 10.84 -1.81
N ILE A 59 11.77 11.66 -2.04
CA ILE A 59 12.88 11.32 -2.93
C ILE A 59 14.17 11.17 -2.13
N LYS A 60 14.81 10.01 -2.28
CA LYS A 60 16.11 9.69 -1.66
C LYS A 60 17.00 8.98 -2.66
N ASP A 61 18.06 9.65 -3.10
CA ASP A 61 18.98 9.17 -4.13
C ASP A 61 18.23 8.66 -5.38
N HIS A 62 18.30 7.36 -5.69
CA HIS A 62 17.60 6.72 -6.80
C HIS A 62 16.27 6.07 -6.41
N HIS A 63 15.69 6.45 -5.27
CA HIS A 63 14.44 5.91 -4.73
C HIS A 63 13.37 7.00 -4.67
N PHE A 64 12.28 6.78 -5.40
CA PHE A 64 11.12 7.68 -5.44
C PHE A 64 9.93 6.99 -4.78
N PHE A 65 9.59 7.40 -3.56
CA PHE A 65 8.41 6.91 -2.87
C PHE A 65 7.22 7.80 -3.20
N LYS A 66 6.36 7.33 -4.11
CA LYS A 66 5.10 7.97 -4.52
C LYS A 66 4.02 7.53 -3.54
N LEU A 67 3.54 8.45 -2.72
CA LEU A 67 2.52 8.24 -1.70
C LEU A 67 1.16 8.64 -2.27
N LEU A 68 0.29 7.65 -2.47
CA LEU A 68 -1.10 7.87 -2.87
C LEU A 68 -1.96 7.86 -1.61
N ILE A 69 -2.44 9.01 -1.17
CA ILE A 69 -3.07 9.15 0.15
C ILE A 69 -4.55 9.49 0.01
N GLU A 70 -5.39 8.69 0.68
CA GLU A 70 -6.82 8.94 0.87
C GLU A 70 -7.11 9.23 2.34
N CYS A 71 -7.65 10.41 2.64
CA CYS A 71 -7.96 10.91 3.96
C CYS A 71 -9.43 10.66 4.34
N LYS A 72 -9.65 10.01 5.49
CA LYS A 72 -11.00 9.75 6.04
C LYS A 72 -11.11 10.31 7.46
N TYR A 73 -11.53 11.56 7.58
CA TYR A 73 -11.85 12.15 8.89
C TYR A 73 -13.06 11.46 9.53
N ARG A 74 -12.94 11.11 10.81
CA ARG A 74 -13.99 10.60 11.68
C ARG A 74 -13.90 11.21 13.07
N ASP A 75 -15.04 11.25 13.77
CA ASP A 75 -15.02 11.60 15.19
C ASP A 75 -14.34 10.51 16.04
N SER A 76 -13.91 10.89 17.25
CA SER A 76 -13.15 10.03 18.15
C SER A 76 -13.89 8.77 18.63
N SER A 77 -15.21 8.70 18.48
CA SER A 77 -16.00 7.52 18.87
C SER A 77 -16.04 6.45 17.77
N THR A 78 -15.65 6.81 16.54
CA THR A 78 -15.62 5.89 15.41
C THR A 78 -14.45 4.91 15.53
N ASN A 79 -14.75 3.63 15.30
CA ASN A 79 -13.78 2.54 15.35
C ASN A 79 -13.80 1.78 14.02
N TRP A 80 -12.63 1.57 13.42
CA TRP A 80 -12.48 0.65 12.31
C TRP A 80 -11.94 -0.68 12.83
N LEU A 81 -12.74 -1.74 12.66
CA LEU A 81 -12.44 -3.07 13.16
C LEU A 81 -12.10 -4.00 12.00
N PHE A 82 -10.91 -4.59 12.03
CA PHE A 82 -10.37 -5.45 10.98
C PHE A 82 -10.21 -6.89 11.43
N LEU A 83 -10.45 -7.81 10.49
CA LEU A 83 -10.10 -9.22 10.65
C LEU A 83 -8.58 -9.40 10.66
N PRO A 84 -8.03 -10.34 11.46
CA PRO A 84 -6.62 -10.64 11.45
C PRO A 84 -6.19 -11.21 10.10
N GLY A 85 -5.04 -10.76 9.59
CA GLY A 85 -4.30 -11.40 8.53
C GLY A 85 -2.96 -11.92 9.05
N GLU A 86 -2.22 -12.61 8.18
CA GLU A 86 -0.89 -13.15 8.46
C GLU A 86 0.08 -12.77 7.34
N TYR A 87 1.34 -12.53 7.70
CA TYR A 87 2.42 -12.44 6.71
C TYR A 87 2.80 -13.85 6.25
N GLY A 88 3.12 -13.98 4.97
CA GLY A 88 3.28 -15.27 4.33
C GLY A 88 1.96 -16.06 4.28
N GLY A 89 2.06 -17.38 4.47
CA GLY A 89 0.91 -18.28 4.43
C GLY A 89 0.33 -18.46 3.01
N PRO A 90 -0.92 -18.93 2.88
CA PRO A 90 -1.55 -19.18 1.57
C PRO A 90 -1.72 -17.94 0.70
N SER A 91 -1.69 -16.76 1.30
CA SER A 91 -1.76 -15.46 0.62
C SER A 91 -0.40 -14.94 0.15
N GLU A 92 0.70 -15.50 0.66
CA GLU A 92 2.07 -15.08 0.35
C GLU A 92 2.35 -13.57 0.56
N LEU A 93 1.60 -12.92 1.47
CA LEU A 93 1.74 -11.48 1.72
C LEU A 93 3.11 -11.17 2.36
N SER A 94 3.93 -10.37 1.67
CA SER A 94 5.24 -9.94 2.18
C SER A 94 5.15 -8.75 3.15
N HIS A 95 6.17 -8.56 3.99
CA HIS A 95 6.31 -7.43 4.90
C HIS A 95 6.38 -6.08 4.17
N THR A 96 6.87 -6.09 2.93
CA THR A 96 7.04 -4.91 2.08
C THR A 96 6.00 -4.83 0.96
N ALA A 97 4.94 -5.64 1.02
CA ALA A 97 3.90 -5.74 -0.01
C ALA A 97 3.14 -4.44 -0.26
N PHE A 98 3.26 -3.45 0.62
CA PHE A 98 2.61 -2.15 0.47
C PHE A 98 3.48 -1.12 -0.27
N LEU A 99 4.74 -1.44 -0.59
CA LEU A 99 5.67 -0.54 -1.26
C LEU A 99 5.53 -0.53 -2.79
N HIS A 100 4.95 -1.59 -3.38
CA HIS A 100 4.81 -1.85 -4.82
C HIS A 100 5.96 -1.27 -5.68
N PRO A 101 7.20 -1.79 -5.52
CA PRO A 101 8.34 -1.30 -6.26
C PRO A 101 8.20 -1.57 -7.77
N CYS A 102 8.30 -0.52 -8.58
CA CYS A 102 8.42 -0.58 -10.02
C CYS A 102 9.89 -0.38 -10.42
N ASP A 103 10.56 -1.48 -10.76
CA ASP A 103 11.95 -1.51 -11.22
C ASP A 103 12.10 -2.27 -12.55
N HIS A 104 11.03 -2.43 -13.33
CA HIS A 104 10.99 -3.34 -14.48
C HIS A 104 11.91 -2.93 -15.63
N PHE A 105 12.24 -1.65 -15.76
CA PHE A 105 13.10 -1.12 -16.83
C PHE A 105 14.40 -0.49 -16.33
N THR A 106 14.73 -0.65 -15.05
CA THR A 106 16.06 -0.28 -14.54
C THR A 106 17.13 -1.24 -15.10
N LYS A 107 18.32 -0.71 -15.41
CA LYS A 107 19.39 -1.52 -16.01
C LYS A 107 20.10 -2.37 -14.96
N THR A 108 20.35 -1.83 -13.77
CA THR A 108 21.12 -2.51 -12.71
C THR A 108 20.49 -2.41 -11.32
N THR A 109 19.84 -1.30 -10.99
CA THR A 109 19.27 -1.06 -9.65
C THR A 109 17.97 -1.83 -9.49
N LYS A 110 17.91 -2.78 -8.56
CA LYS A 110 16.69 -3.55 -8.25
C LYS A 110 16.31 -3.43 -6.78
N PHE A 111 15.03 -3.59 -6.47
CA PHE A 111 14.55 -3.62 -5.10
C PHE A 111 15.24 -4.76 -4.32
N PRO A 112 16.05 -4.47 -3.29
CA PRO A 112 16.97 -5.46 -2.73
C PRO A 112 16.33 -6.33 -1.64
N TYR A 113 15.15 -5.97 -1.12
CA TYR A 113 14.54 -6.63 0.03
C TYR A 113 13.43 -7.62 -0.34
N ARG A 114 13.57 -8.33 -1.46
CA ARG A 114 12.69 -9.47 -1.76
C ARG A 114 12.95 -10.60 -0.77
N HIS A 115 14.22 -10.95 -0.52
CA HIS A 115 14.63 -11.90 0.52
C HIS A 115 16.08 -11.61 1.00
N PRO A 116 16.35 -11.42 2.32
CA PRO A 116 15.38 -11.26 3.40
C PRO A 116 14.59 -9.94 3.26
N GLU A 117 13.36 -9.96 3.75
CA GLU A 117 12.47 -8.80 3.76
C GLU A 117 12.81 -7.84 4.91
N LEU A 118 12.41 -6.57 4.78
CA LEU A 118 12.52 -5.60 5.88
C LEU A 118 11.67 -6.01 7.09
N PRO A 119 11.95 -5.44 8.28
CA PRO A 119 11.05 -5.57 9.42
C PRO A 119 9.63 -5.12 9.04
N PRO A 120 8.58 -5.82 9.50
CA PRO A 120 7.21 -5.41 9.21
C PRO A 120 6.88 -4.09 9.92
N ILE A 121 6.29 -3.14 9.20
CA ILE A 121 5.89 -1.84 9.75
C ILE A 121 4.67 -1.93 10.68
N ALA A 122 3.76 -2.86 10.38
CA ALA A 122 2.49 -3.05 11.07
C ALA A 122 2.03 -4.51 10.97
N LYS A 123 0.94 -4.86 11.67
CA LYS A 123 0.34 -6.19 11.50
C LYS A 123 -0.54 -6.24 10.25
N PRO A 124 -0.59 -7.37 9.55
CA PRO A 124 -1.48 -7.53 8.43
C PRO A 124 -2.92 -7.74 8.91
N CYS A 125 -3.84 -7.24 8.12
CA CYS A 125 -5.27 -7.41 8.31
C CYS A 125 -5.97 -7.70 6.98
N LEU A 126 -7.15 -8.28 7.09
CA LEU A 126 -8.02 -8.54 5.94
C LEU A 126 -9.13 -7.47 5.94
N LYS A 127 -10.35 -7.86 5.58
CA LYS A 127 -11.50 -6.97 5.55
C LYS A 127 -11.76 -6.27 6.89
N GLY A 128 -12.14 -5.00 6.83
CA GLY A 128 -12.60 -4.22 7.97
C GLY A 128 -14.02 -3.69 7.81
N ILE A 129 -14.57 -3.21 8.93
CA ILE A 129 -15.84 -2.49 9.00
C ILE A 129 -15.68 -1.23 9.85
N GLU A 130 -16.44 -0.19 9.53
CA GLU A 130 -16.56 0.99 10.38
C GLU A 130 -17.72 0.81 11.36
N LEU A 131 -17.47 1.10 12.63
CA LEU A 131 -18.43 1.11 13.73
C LEU A 131 -18.53 2.52 14.28
N THR A 132 -19.75 3.06 14.31
CA THR A 132 -20.07 4.40 14.84
C THR A 132 -21.06 4.27 15.99
N SER A 133 -21.37 5.38 16.67
CA SER A 133 -22.46 5.43 17.65
C SER A 133 -23.82 5.03 17.06
N ASP A 134 -24.01 5.25 15.76
CA ASP A 134 -25.28 5.12 15.07
C ASP A 134 -25.43 3.77 14.34
N GLY A 135 -24.38 2.93 14.36
CA GLY A 135 -24.40 1.59 13.78
C GLY A 135 -23.09 1.22 13.09
N GLN A 136 -23.21 0.55 11.94
CA GLN A 136 -22.07 0.13 11.15
C GLN A 136 -22.11 0.69 9.73
N ASN A 137 -20.93 0.88 9.14
CA ASN A 137 -20.77 1.29 7.77
C ASN A 137 -19.73 0.39 7.06
N PRO A 138 -20.17 -0.59 6.27
CA PRO A 138 -19.26 -1.51 5.60
C PRO A 138 -18.59 -0.91 4.34
N LYS A 139 -18.99 0.29 3.90
CA LYS A 139 -18.60 0.83 2.59
C LYS A 139 -17.37 1.72 2.63
N THR A 140 -17.15 2.47 3.71
CA THR A 140 -16.09 3.51 3.76
C THR A 140 -14.70 2.98 3.44
N ILE A 141 -14.28 1.91 4.12
CA ILE A 141 -12.96 1.29 3.88
C ILE A 141 -12.86 0.79 2.44
N THR A 142 -13.92 0.12 1.96
CA THR A 142 -13.97 -0.42 0.58
C THR A 142 -13.89 0.70 -0.47
N GLN A 143 -14.52 1.85 -0.23
CA GLN A 143 -14.46 3.00 -1.13
C GLN A 143 -13.06 3.59 -1.20
N ALA A 144 -12.41 3.80 -0.05
CA ALA A 144 -11.03 4.29 0.02
C ALA A 144 -10.05 3.34 -0.67
N VAL A 145 -10.19 2.02 -0.43
CA VAL A 145 -9.42 0.98 -1.14
C VAL A 145 -9.61 1.11 -2.65
N ASN A 146 -10.85 1.27 -3.13
CA ASN A 146 -11.11 1.40 -4.55
C ASN A 146 -10.51 2.68 -5.14
N GLN A 147 -10.61 3.84 -4.48
CA GLN A 147 -10.02 5.08 -4.97
C GLN A 147 -8.52 4.92 -5.24
N LEU A 148 -7.79 4.38 -4.26
CA LEU A 148 -6.36 4.14 -4.41
C LEU A 148 -6.06 3.03 -5.44
N SER A 149 -6.84 1.95 -5.43
CA SER A 149 -6.53 0.78 -6.26
C SER A 149 -6.69 1.02 -7.75
N TYR A 150 -7.68 1.84 -8.15
CA TYR A 150 -7.88 2.16 -9.57
C TYR A 150 -6.82 3.11 -10.12
N ALA A 151 -6.16 3.92 -9.28
CA ALA A 151 -5.04 4.77 -9.69
C ALA A 151 -3.72 4.01 -9.91
N MET A 152 -3.55 2.82 -9.30
CA MET A 152 -2.26 2.11 -9.27
C MET A 152 -1.71 1.76 -10.66
N ALA A 153 -2.55 1.30 -11.59
CA ALA A 153 -2.07 0.90 -12.91
C ALA A 153 -1.55 2.08 -13.72
N GLU A 154 -2.19 3.25 -13.61
CA GLU A 154 -1.75 4.49 -14.23
C GLU A 154 -0.39 4.93 -13.67
N MET A 155 -0.21 4.89 -12.35
CA MET A 155 1.07 5.22 -11.71
C MET A 155 2.20 4.30 -12.15
N ILE A 156 1.94 2.99 -12.24
CA ILE A 156 2.95 2.02 -12.67
C ILE A 156 3.32 2.25 -14.15
N VAL A 157 2.34 2.57 -15.01
CA VAL A 157 2.62 2.92 -16.41
C VAL A 157 3.49 4.18 -16.47
N ASP A 158 3.17 5.21 -15.71
CA ASP A 158 3.97 6.43 -15.62
C ASP A 158 5.41 6.15 -15.17
N ASP A 159 5.60 5.31 -14.15
CA ASP A 159 6.93 4.89 -13.68
C ASP A 159 7.73 4.15 -14.76
N MET A 160 7.07 3.24 -15.49
CA MET A 160 7.69 2.52 -16.60
C MET A 160 8.12 3.49 -17.70
N VAL A 161 7.29 4.49 -18.02
CA VAL A 161 7.64 5.55 -18.99
C VAL A 161 8.86 6.33 -18.52
N HIS A 162 8.89 6.76 -17.26
CA HIS A 162 10.05 7.45 -16.69
C HIS A 162 11.35 6.65 -16.84
N GLN A 163 11.31 5.34 -16.58
CA GLN A 163 12.47 4.46 -16.74
C GLN A 163 12.86 4.25 -18.21
N ILE A 164 11.89 4.08 -19.11
CA ILE A 164 12.13 3.81 -20.53
C ILE A 164 12.71 5.02 -21.26
N GLU A 165 12.19 6.21 -20.94
CA GLU A 165 12.53 7.49 -21.57
C GLU A 165 13.62 8.26 -20.82
N GLU A 166 14.05 7.75 -19.66
CA GLU A 166 15.06 8.36 -18.80
C GLU A 166 14.69 9.82 -18.45
N LEU A 167 13.42 10.08 -18.14
CA LEU A 167 12.89 11.43 -17.88
C LEU A 167 13.58 12.15 -16.71
N LEU A 168 14.17 11.37 -15.79
CA LEU A 168 14.98 11.86 -14.68
C LEU A 168 16.49 11.80 -14.97
N ALA A 169 16.86 11.86 -16.26
CA ALA A 169 18.23 11.71 -16.79
C ALA A 169 18.92 10.37 -16.47
N THR A 170 18.16 9.39 -15.98
CA THR A 170 18.63 8.02 -15.72
C THR A 170 17.46 7.05 -15.73
N SER A 171 17.74 5.79 -16.05
CA SER A 171 16.81 4.65 -15.94
C SER A 171 16.92 3.92 -14.60
N GLU A 172 17.86 4.28 -13.73
CA GLU A 172 18.16 3.54 -12.50
C GLU A 172 17.30 3.92 -11.29
N VAL A 173 16.25 4.73 -11.49
CA VAL A 173 15.31 5.10 -10.44
C VAL A 173 14.32 3.96 -10.18
N ILE A 174 14.22 3.53 -8.93
CA ILE A 174 13.13 2.67 -8.46
C ILE A 174 12.00 3.57 -7.96
N PHE A 175 10.82 3.38 -8.52
CA PHE A 175 9.60 4.00 -8.03
C PHE A 175 8.89 3.05 -7.07
N TYR A 176 8.34 3.56 -5.98
CA TYR A 176 7.57 2.81 -4.99
C TYR A 176 6.19 3.43 -4.93
N ASN A 177 5.16 2.72 -5.39
CA ASN A 177 3.78 3.21 -5.34
C ASN A 177 3.17 2.78 -4.02
N VAL A 178 3.03 3.70 -3.07
CA VAL A 178 2.63 3.41 -1.70
C VAL A 178 1.21 3.92 -1.46
N PRO A 179 0.17 3.07 -1.59
CA PRO A 179 -1.20 3.45 -1.28
C PRO A 179 -1.43 3.48 0.24
N ILE A 180 -1.97 4.60 0.73
CA ILE A 180 -2.18 4.86 2.16
C ILE A 180 -3.59 5.41 2.38
N ILE A 181 -4.32 4.81 3.33
CA ILE A 181 -5.54 5.39 3.90
C ILE A 181 -5.17 6.01 5.24
N VAL A 182 -5.41 7.30 5.38
CA VAL A 182 -5.20 8.04 6.64
C VAL A 182 -6.55 8.30 7.28
N THR A 183 -6.71 7.98 8.56
CA THR A 183 -7.97 8.24 9.26
C THR A 183 -7.76 8.66 10.70
N THR A 184 -8.67 9.48 11.23
CA THR A 184 -8.72 9.79 12.67
C THR A 184 -9.52 8.76 13.47
N ALA A 185 -10.17 7.79 12.81
CA ALA A 185 -10.86 6.68 13.48
C ALA A 185 -9.86 5.81 14.28
N ASN A 186 -10.33 5.21 15.36
CA ASN A 186 -9.52 4.24 16.09
C ASN A 186 -9.38 2.96 15.27
N LEU A 187 -8.15 2.47 15.09
CA LEU A 187 -7.90 1.22 14.38
C LEU A 187 -7.85 0.06 15.37
N PHE A 188 -8.62 -0.99 15.08
CA PHE A 188 -8.65 -2.21 15.86
C PHE A 188 -8.46 -3.43 14.97
N ARG A 189 -7.63 -4.36 15.42
CA ARG A 189 -7.48 -5.69 14.82
C ARG A 189 -8.04 -6.74 15.77
N ILE A 190 -8.98 -7.55 15.30
CA ILE A 190 -9.54 -8.66 16.08
C ILE A 190 -8.39 -9.61 16.49
N LYS A 191 -8.43 -10.09 17.74
CA LYS A 191 -7.44 -11.05 18.25
C LYS A 191 -7.63 -12.41 17.59
N GLU A 192 -6.54 -13.12 17.34
CA GLU A 192 -6.60 -14.49 16.83
C GLU A 192 -7.53 -15.36 17.66
N ASN A 193 -8.23 -16.28 17.00
CA ASN A 193 -9.15 -17.24 17.64
C ASN A 193 -10.35 -16.62 18.37
N THR A 194 -10.67 -15.34 18.13
CA THR A 194 -11.90 -14.73 18.64
C THR A 194 -13.12 -15.40 18.00
N THR A 195 -14.04 -15.90 18.82
CA THR A 195 -15.27 -16.57 18.38
C THR A 195 -16.47 -15.63 18.41
N ILE A 196 -17.55 -16.02 17.72
CA ILE A 196 -18.83 -15.28 17.73
C ILE A 196 -19.40 -15.24 19.15
N GLU A 197 -19.30 -16.33 19.92
CA GLU A 197 -19.77 -16.42 21.30
C GLU A 197 -19.04 -15.40 22.18
N LYS A 198 -17.71 -15.32 22.06
CA LYS A 198 -16.91 -14.34 22.80
C LYS A 198 -17.30 -12.90 22.45
N ILE A 199 -17.62 -12.62 21.19
CA ILE A 199 -18.10 -11.30 20.76
C ILE A 199 -19.47 -10.98 21.37
N LYS A 200 -20.37 -11.96 21.49
CA LYS A 200 -21.69 -11.78 22.11
C LYS A 200 -21.63 -11.54 23.62
N GLU A 201 -20.65 -12.15 24.29
CA GLU A 201 -20.50 -12.09 25.75
C GLU A 201 -19.71 -10.87 26.21
N THR A 202 -18.90 -10.26 25.35
CA THR A 202 -18.04 -9.14 25.74
C THR A 202 -18.79 -7.80 25.77
N GLU A 203 -18.49 -6.98 26.77
CA GLU A 203 -18.97 -5.60 26.84
C GLU A 203 -17.93 -4.60 26.31
N ASN A 204 -16.65 -4.97 26.32
CA ASN A 204 -15.55 -4.12 25.89
C ASN A 204 -14.89 -4.66 24.62
N LEU A 205 -14.72 -3.78 23.63
CA LEU A 205 -14.05 -4.09 22.36
C LEU A 205 -12.60 -4.57 22.57
N LEU A 206 -11.90 -4.04 23.59
CA LEU A 206 -10.51 -4.41 23.89
C LEU A 206 -10.34 -5.86 24.36
N ASP A 207 -11.41 -6.54 24.78
CA ASP A 207 -11.34 -7.95 25.17
C ASP A 207 -11.23 -8.87 23.95
N ILE A 208 -11.75 -8.43 22.80
CA ILE A 208 -11.77 -9.17 21.53
C ILE A 208 -10.84 -8.58 20.45
N ALA A 209 -10.35 -7.36 20.61
CA ALA A 209 -9.50 -6.68 19.63
C ALA A 209 -8.31 -5.99 20.28
N THR A 210 -7.29 -5.70 19.48
CA THR A 210 -6.12 -4.91 19.87
C THR A 210 -6.19 -3.58 19.13
N LYS A 211 -5.98 -2.47 19.84
CA LYS A 211 -5.85 -1.16 19.22
C LYS A 211 -4.48 -1.06 18.54
N GLU A 212 -4.45 -0.59 17.31
CA GLU A 212 -3.24 -0.47 16.49
C GLU A 212 -3.12 0.99 15.99
N ASP A 213 -1.90 1.45 15.69
CA ASP A 213 -1.66 2.79 15.11
C ASP A 213 -1.49 2.73 13.58
N CYS A 214 -1.12 1.56 13.06
CA CYS A 214 -0.97 1.26 11.65
C CYS A 214 -1.36 -0.20 11.37
N LEU A 215 -1.90 -0.47 10.20
CA LEU A 215 -2.25 -1.82 9.71
C LEU A 215 -1.85 -1.97 8.24
N VAL A 216 -1.47 -3.19 7.83
CA VAL A 216 -1.29 -3.54 6.42
C VAL A 216 -2.54 -4.26 5.94
N LEU A 217 -3.41 -3.56 5.22
CA LEU A 217 -4.65 -4.10 4.68
C LEU A 217 -4.36 -4.90 3.41
N GLN A 218 -4.49 -6.22 3.50
CA GLN A 218 -4.40 -7.07 2.33
C GLN A 218 -5.57 -6.81 1.37
N THR A 219 -5.25 -6.60 0.09
CA THR A 219 -6.23 -6.42 -0.95
C THR A 219 -6.32 -7.67 -1.83
N LYS A 220 -7.51 -7.89 -2.42
CA LYS A 220 -7.71 -8.87 -3.48
C LYS A 220 -8.36 -8.17 -4.65
N ILE A 221 -7.71 -8.23 -5.79
CA ILE A 221 -8.18 -7.57 -7.01
C ILE A 221 -9.42 -8.31 -7.52
N GLY A 222 -10.53 -7.57 -7.66
CA GLY A 222 -11.73 -8.06 -8.31
C GLY A 222 -11.60 -8.06 -9.84
N LYS A 223 -12.49 -8.77 -10.54
CA LYS A 223 -12.45 -8.89 -12.00
C LYS A 223 -12.53 -7.55 -12.74
N ASP A 224 -13.27 -6.59 -12.19
CA ASP A 224 -13.46 -5.28 -12.82
C ASP A 224 -12.17 -4.46 -12.77
N LEU A 225 -11.52 -4.41 -11.61
CA LEU A 225 -10.23 -3.75 -11.44
C LEU A 225 -9.14 -4.43 -12.29
N GLN A 226 -9.11 -5.77 -12.32
CA GLN A 226 -8.20 -6.51 -13.20
C GLN A 226 -8.40 -6.12 -14.67
N ARG A 227 -9.66 -6.02 -15.14
CA ARG A 227 -9.97 -5.61 -16.51
C ARG A 227 -9.54 -4.18 -16.79
N HIS A 228 -9.78 -3.27 -15.85
CA HIS A 228 -9.34 -1.88 -15.96
C HIS A 228 -7.81 -1.79 -16.08
N ASN A 229 -7.07 -2.45 -15.18
CA ASN A 229 -5.61 -2.48 -15.20
C ASN A 229 -5.07 -3.05 -16.52
N ARG A 230 -5.63 -4.19 -16.98
CA ARG A 230 -5.24 -4.81 -18.26
C ARG A 230 -5.46 -3.88 -19.45
N LYS A 231 -6.53 -3.08 -19.45
CA LYS A 231 -6.81 -2.11 -20.52
C LYS A 231 -5.66 -1.10 -20.60
N LEU A 232 -5.31 -0.47 -19.47
CA LEU A 232 -4.24 0.53 -19.41
C LEU A 232 -2.88 -0.04 -19.83
N PHE A 233 -2.52 -1.23 -19.35
CA PHE A 233 -1.27 -1.87 -19.78
C PHE A 233 -1.27 -2.26 -21.26
N SER A 234 -2.41 -2.70 -21.80
CA SER A 234 -2.52 -3.02 -23.23
C SER A 234 -2.36 -1.77 -24.09
N GLU A 235 -2.95 -0.65 -23.68
CA GLU A 235 -2.79 0.65 -24.34
C GLU A 235 -1.32 1.08 -24.32
N PHE A 236 -0.66 1.02 -23.15
CA PHE A 236 0.77 1.28 -23.02
C PHE A 236 1.64 0.42 -23.95
N ILE A 237 1.39 -0.89 -24.03
CA ILE A 237 2.13 -1.81 -24.91
C ILE A 237 1.89 -1.46 -26.38
N ASN A 238 0.65 -1.17 -26.76
CA ASN A 238 0.28 -0.82 -28.14
C ASN A 238 0.93 0.50 -28.59
N GLU A 239 0.98 1.50 -27.71
CA GLU A 239 1.56 2.82 -28.00
C GLU A 239 3.09 2.78 -28.16
N ARG A 240 3.78 1.98 -27.34
CA ARG A 240 5.25 1.91 -27.34
C ARG A 240 5.84 0.82 -28.21
N GLY A 241 5.04 -0.19 -28.55
CA GLY A 241 5.45 -1.35 -29.33
C GLY A 241 6.10 -2.43 -28.47
N GLU A 242 5.49 -3.62 -28.47
CA GLU A 242 5.91 -4.78 -27.69
C GLU A 242 7.39 -5.16 -27.90
N GLU A 243 7.88 -5.18 -29.15
CA GLU A 243 9.28 -5.53 -29.45
C GLU A 243 10.28 -4.55 -28.81
N ILE A 244 9.93 -3.26 -28.75
CA ILE A 244 10.77 -2.22 -28.15
C ILE A 244 10.81 -2.40 -26.64
N LEU A 245 9.65 -2.65 -26.03
CA LEU A 245 9.53 -2.88 -24.60
C LEU A 245 10.30 -4.13 -24.17
N ASN A 246 10.10 -5.27 -24.84
CA ASN A 246 10.80 -6.52 -24.52
C ASN A 246 12.33 -6.39 -24.58
N LYS A 247 12.88 -5.60 -25.53
CA LYS A 247 14.33 -5.34 -25.59
C LYS A 247 14.86 -4.59 -24.36
N LYS A 248 14.08 -3.64 -23.83
CA LYS A 248 14.44 -2.81 -22.67
C LYS A 248 14.09 -3.47 -21.34
N LEU A 249 13.15 -4.42 -21.33
CA LEU A 249 12.64 -5.06 -20.13
C LEU A 249 13.75 -5.77 -19.35
N LYS A 250 13.76 -5.58 -18.03
CA LYS A 250 14.68 -6.21 -17.08
C LYS A 250 13.86 -6.66 -15.86
N SER A 251 12.88 -7.52 -16.10
CA SER A 251 11.90 -7.95 -15.09
C SER A 251 12.11 -9.42 -14.71
N PHE A 252 11.15 -9.98 -13.97
CA PHE A 252 11.07 -11.42 -13.64
C PHE A 252 10.71 -12.29 -14.86
N ASN A 253 10.37 -11.68 -16.00
CA ASN A 253 10.14 -12.32 -17.28
C ASN A 253 10.55 -11.36 -18.41
N ASP A 254 10.86 -11.90 -19.59
CA ASP A 254 11.30 -11.15 -20.77
C ASP A 254 10.14 -10.79 -21.73
N ASP A 255 8.92 -11.24 -21.42
CA ASP A 255 7.68 -10.90 -22.12
C ASP A 255 6.90 -9.82 -21.35
N ILE A 256 6.81 -8.62 -21.92
CA ILE A 256 6.10 -7.48 -21.32
C ILE A 256 4.60 -7.74 -21.16
N GLY A 257 3.98 -8.47 -22.08
CA GLY A 257 2.58 -8.87 -21.98
C GLY A 257 2.35 -9.74 -20.76
N PHE A 258 3.21 -10.72 -20.53
CA PHE A 258 3.17 -11.55 -19.32
C PHE A 258 3.46 -10.75 -18.05
N VAL A 259 4.47 -9.86 -18.06
CA VAL A 259 4.80 -9.02 -16.90
C VAL A 259 3.62 -8.12 -16.52
N CYS A 260 3.03 -7.40 -17.48
CA CYS A 260 1.87 -6.55 -17.27
C CYS A 260 0.63 -7.35 -16.82
N GLU A 261 0.43 -8.56 -17.35
CA GLU A 261 -0.66 -9.44 -16.92
C GLU A 261 -0.53 -9.82 -15.44
N VAL A 262 0.68 -10.18 -14.99
CA VAL A 262 0.96 -10.47 -13.58
C VAL A 262 0.74 -9.23 -12.71
N ILE A 263 1.25 -8.06 -13.12
CA ILE A 263 1.07 -6.80 -12.39
C ILE A 263 -0.42 -6.45 -12.25
N SER A 264 -1.17 -6.50 -13.35
CA SER A 264 -2.60 -6.16 -13.39
C SER A 264 -3.46 -6.99 -12.43
N SER A 265 -2.99 -8.21 -12.12
CA SER A 265 -3.73 -9.21 -11.34
C SER A 265 -3.29 -9.30 -9.88
N ASN A 266 -2.06 -8.87 -9.56
CA ASN A 266 -1.46 -9.10 -8.24
C ASN A 266 -0.88 -7.86 -7.57
N TYR A 267 -0.47 -6.83 -8.32
CA TYR A 267 0.34 -5.72 -7.80
C TYR A 267 -0.35 -4.35 -7.87
N CYS A 268 -1.65 -4.29 -8.18
CA CYS A 268 -2.43 -3.05 -8.29
C CYS A 268 -3.65 -2.98 -7.34
N PRO A 269 -3.45 -2.77 -6.02
CA PRO A 269 -2.28 -3.06 -5.20
C PRO A 269 -2.42 -4.45 -4.55
N GLU A 270 -1.31 -4.99 -4.04
CA GLU A 270 -1.28 -6.21 -3.21
C GLU A 270 -1.75 -5.95 -1.76
N SER A 271 -1.44 -4.76 -1.24
CA SER A 271 -1.89 -4.30 0.08
C SER A 271 -1.89 -2.78 0.17
N ILE A 272 -2.54 -2.23 1.19
CA ILE A 272 -2.66 -0.78 1.45
C ILE A 272 -2.32 -0.51 2.90
N LEU A 273 -1.55 0.54 3.18
CA LEU A 273 -1.34 0.97 4.58
C LEU A 273 -2.58 1.69 5.10
N VAL A 274 -3.01 1.36 6.32
CA VAL A 274 -4.05 2.10 7.03
C VAL A 274 -3.42 2.74 8.25
N ILE A 275 -3.29 4.06 8.26
CA ILE A 275 -2.60 4.84 9.29
C ILE A 275 -3.63 5.61 10.11
N GLN A 276 -3.54 5.46 11.43
CA GLN A 276 -4.26 6.35 12.34
C GLN A 276 -3.52 7.69 12.41
N HIS A 277 -4.18 8.78 12.04
CA HIS A 277 -3.69 10.12 12.28
C HIS A 277 -3.79 10.48 13.76
N THR A 278 -2.65 10.84 14.35
CA THR A 278 -2.51 11.30 15.73
C THR A 278 -1.64 12.55 15.75
N PRO A 279 -1.79 13.45 16.75
CA PRO A 279 -1.02 14.70 16.79
C PRO A 279 0.51 14.53 16.84
N ASP A 280 1.01 13.37 17.24
CA ASP A 280 2.44 13.05 17.28
C ASP A 280 2.96 12.38 15.98
N ASN A 281 2.07 12.11 15.01
CA ASN A 281 2.38 11.50 13.72
C ASN A 281 3.21 10.22 13.79
N LYS A 282 3.12 9.48 14.90
CA LYS A 282 4.03 8.36 15.19
C LYS A 282 4.02 7.26 14.12
N ALA A 283 2.86 6.94 13.57
CA ALA A 283 2.74 5.93 12.52
C ALA A 283 3.39 6.39 11.20
N PHE A 284 3.27 7.67 10.86
CA PHE A 284 3.99 8.25 9.73
C PHE A 284 5.49 8.31 9.97
N GLU A 285 5.96 8.69 11.17
CA GLU A 285 7.38 8.68 11.50
C GLU A 285 8.01 7.30 11.25
N LYS A 286 7.35 6.23 11.71
CA LYS A 286 7.78 4.85 11.42
C LYS A 286 7.86 4.53 9.93
N LEU A 287 6.93 5.08 9.13
CA LEU A 287 6.92 4.89 7.67
C LEU A 287 8.13 5.56 7.01
N PHE A 288 8.44 6.80 7.40
CA PHE A 288 9.61 7.51 6.86
C PHE A 288 10.92 6.91 7.34
N GLU A 289 11.00 6.43 8.60
CA GLU A 289 12.13 5.63 9.08
C GLU A 289 12.34 4.37 8.23
N LEU A 290 11.26 3.68 7.87
CA LEU A 290 11.34 2.52 6.97
C LEU A 290 11.80 2.91 5.56
N PHE A 291 11.34 4.03 5.00
CA PHE A 291 11.81 4.50 3.69
C PHE A 291 13.31 4.81 3.72
N ASP A 292 13.78 5.47 4.78
CA ASP A 292 15.21 5.71 4.96
C ASP A 292 15.98 4.38 5.11
N ASP A 293 15.41 3.38 5.81
CA ASP A 293 15.97 2.03 5.92
C ASP A 293 15.99 1.26 4.60
N VAL A 294 15.05 1.50 3.68
CA VAL A 294 15.09 0.93 2.33
C VAL A 294 16.36 1.41 1.61
N VAL A 295 16.68 2.71 1.72
CA VAL A 295 17.80 3.31 0.99
C VAL A 295 19.13 3.03 1.69
N SER A 296 19.18 3.22 3.01
CA SER A 296 20.38 3.08 3.82
C SER A 296 20.01 2.48 5.19
N PRO A 297 19.95 1.13 5.29
CA PRO A 297 19.54 0.44 6.51
C PRO A 297 20.27 0.92 7.76
N SER A 298 19.48 1.26 8.78
CA SER A 298 19.97 1.55 10.12
C SER A 298 20.63 0.32 10.75
N LYS A 299 21.41 0.53 11.82
CA LYS A 299 22.05 -0.59 12.56
C LYS A 299 21.04 -1.64 13.05
N PRO A 300 19.87 -1.27 13.63
CA PRO A 300 18.83 -2.24 13.98
C PRO A 300 18.35 -3.05 12.78
N THR A 301 18.09 -2.40 11.65
CA THR A 301 17.59 -3.05 10.43
C THR A 301 18.62 -3.97 9.81
N HIS A 302 19.90 -3.55 9.75
CA HIS A 302 20.99 -4.43 9.36
C HIS A 302 21.10 -5.68 10.25
N LYS A 303 20.93 -5.53 11.57
CA LYS A 303 20.94 -6.67 12.48
C LYS A 303 19.77 -7.62 12.18
N TYR A 304 18.56 -7.09 12.04
CA TYR A 304 17.37 -7.87 11.71
C TYR A 304 17.56 -8.67 10.39
N LEU A 305 18.01 -8.01 9.32
CA LEU A 305 18.24 -8.64 8.02
C LEU A 305 19.28 -9.75 8.10
N ASN A 306 20.34 -9.56 8.88
CA ASN A 306 21.36 -10.60 9.12
C ASN A 306 20.78 -11.79 9.87
N ASP A 307 19.99 -11.55 10.92
CA ASP A 307 19.36 -12.60 11.73
C ASP A 307 18.38 -13.43 10.87
N GLU A 308 17.54 -12.79 10.05
CA GLU A 308 16.63 -13.47 9.12
C GLU A 308 17.37 -14.23 8.01
N MET A 309 18.46 -13.67 7.47
CA MET A 309 19.29 -14.38 6.50
C MET A 309 19.94 -15.64 7.10
N GLN A 310 20.36 -15.60 8.36
CA GLN A 310 20.87 -16.80 9.05
C GLN A 310 19.77 -17.84 9.24
N ARG A 311 18.58 -17.41 9.67
CA ARG A 311 17.41 -18.29 9.80
C ARG A 311 17.05 -18.97 8.48
N LEU A 312 17.04 -18.24 7.36
CA LEU A 312 16.78 -18.79 6.03
C LEU A 312 17.84 -19.83 5.63
N LYS A 313 19.12 -19.58 5.90
CA LYS A 313 20.20 -20.54 5.65
C LYS A 313 20.03 -21.81 6.47
N GLU A 314 19.64 -21.71 7.73
CA GLU A 314 19.36 -22.87 8.59
C GLU A 314 18.18 -23.71 8.08
N LEU A 315 17.12 -23.06 7.60
CA LEU A 315 15.95 -23.74 7.03
C LEU A 315 16.30 -24.47 5.73
N LEU A 316 17.00 -23.80 4.81
CA LEU A 316 17.46 -24.42 3.55
C LEU A 316 18.39 -25.61 3.82
N GLY A 317 19.32 -25.47 4.78
CA GLY A 317 20.19 -26.56 5.19
C GLY A 317 19.46 -27.76 5.80
N LYS A 318 18.28 -27.57 6.40
CA LYS A 318 17.41 -28.67 6.85
C LYS A 318 16.67 -29.32 5.69
N VAL A 319 16.17 -28.55 4.73
CA VAL A 319 15.51 -29.05 3.52
C VAL A 319 16.45 -29.90 2.68
N ASP A 320 17.70 -29.48 2.50
CA ASP A 320 18.69 -30.25 1.74
C ASP A 320 19.06 -31.58 2.42
N LYS A 321 18.96 -31.67 3.75
CA LYS A 321 19.13 -32.92 4.51
C LYS A 321 17.91 -33.85 4.40
N LEU A 322 16.75 -33.32 4.04
CA LEU A 322 15.50 -34.06 3.86
C LEU A 322 15.29 -34.54 2.41
N LYS A 323 16.06 -34.02 1.44
CA LYS A 323 16.05 -34.57 0.08
C LYS A 323 16.49 -36.04 0.14
N PRO A 324 15.63 -37.00 -0.27
CA PRO A 324 16.02 -38.40 -0.28
C PRO A 324 17.25 -38.53 -1.18
N LYS A 325 18.24 -39.31 -0.74
CA LYS A 325 19.33 -39.76 -1.60
C LYS A 325 18.73 -40.63 -2.70
N MET A 326 18.16 -40.03 -3.74
CA MET A 326 17.86 -40.72 -4.99
C MET A 326 19.21 -41.05 -5.62
N LYS A 327 19.68 -42.26 -5.29
CA LYS A 327 20.77 -42.94 -5.98
C LYS A 327 20.18 -43.82 -7.06
#